data_AF-A0AAW7QWL2-F1
#
_entry.id   AF-A0AAW7QWL2-F1
#
_cell.length_a   1.000
_cell.length_b   1.000
_cell.length_c   1.000
_cell.angle_alpha   90.00
_cell.angle_beta   90.00
_cell.angle_gamma   90.00
#
_symmetry.space_group_name_H-M   'P 1'
#
loop_
_entity.id
_entity.type
_entity.pdbx_description
1 polymer ?
#
loop_
_entity_poly.entity_id
_entity_poly.type
_entity_poly.pdbx_seq_one_letter_code
_entity_poly.pdbx_strand_id
1 'polypeptide(L)'
;MMQPLFVLDSTSTANLQQQLIQKLIHAIHSGHFACGSKMPSSRKLAEQLGIARNTVVNAYEQLIDEGYLVSKERSGIYVRDDIYEQHAAEPEQATATSDSPQLEQKWQSRMNKLRLDKLAPPYPHNWQQYPYPFIDGQFDPSLFPVQQWRECSKLSLNVSEIRTWASDSGHDDDPLLAEEIRTKVLPRRGIYANPDEILVTLGSQHGLYLLSRLLLNNQTLVTTEEPGYPGIRQLAHQSYSPLHCAEVDENGICLDQIPAHTDVLYVTPSHQMPTAVTMPLEHREAIIAKANQDDFIVVEDDYASESNFMSQPHPAIKSLDSEGRVIYVSSFSKVLAPGLRLGFMVGPAPLIRQARQLRTLISRHPPANNQRVMGLFLSLGYYDQALRKLNQEMASRWQEMREALNHYLSTRIVTSRTVGGSTCWIEGPSQLNSQQFAVEAAKHGILIEPVERFYAGSEHPHHYFRLGVSSIPTEKIREGVELLAQIMREWEQQDSKNQPEISWGKLLKGKALRDFASRVEFIGQTVFGDPYRIRLYNDGSMAGWEGYQDERQDQGQWWLEGDRWFRQWRDWSYGETLGFDIYLYKNRINWVRDGKLVDSAFYRLHDPTEKTPSPASDDLAHKVT
;
A
#
# COMPACT_ATOMS: atom_id res chain seq x y z
N MET A 1 -44.61 13.46 29.22
CA MET A 1 -43.15 13.22 29.21
C MET A 1 -42.63 13.65 27.85
N MET A 2 -41.84 14.73 27.75
CA MET A 2 -41.15 15.09 26.51
C MET A 2 -39.90 14.19 26.37
N GLN A 3 -39.73 13.57 25.21
CA GLN A 3 -38.56 12.77 24.84
C GLN A 3 -37.25 13.59 24.97
N PRO A 4 -36.09 12.94 25.20
CA PRO A 4 -34.81 13.64 25.29
C PRO A 4 -34.49 14.28 23.92
N LEU A 5 -34.48 15.62 23.87
CA LEU A 5 -34.19 16.41 22.67
C LEU A 5 -32.80 16.14 22.08
N PHE A 6 -31.86 15.61 22.87
CA PHE A 6 -30.50 15.32 22.43
C PHE A 6 -30.02 13.98 22.98
N VAL A 7 -29.55 13.11 22.09
CA VAL A 7 -28.76 11.91 22.45
C VAL A 7 -27.30 12.29 22.31
N LEU A 8 -26.54 12.27 23.41
CA LEU A 8 -25.09 12.46 23.44
C LEU A 8 -24.40 11.10 23.46
N ASP A 9 -23.30 10.98 22.73
CA ASP A 9 -22.55 9.73 22.62
C ASP A 9 -21.27 9.83 23.46
N SER A 10 -21.22 9.08 24.56
CA SER A 10 -20.05 9.03 25.44
C SER A 10 -18.88 8.21 24.87
N THR A 11 -19.09 7.49 23.76
CA THR A 11 -18.07 6.69 23.06
C THR A 11 -17.42 7.41 21.89
N SER A 12 -17.95 8.59 21.52
CA SER A 12 -17.41 9.43 20.45
C SER A 12 -16.07 10.08 20.84
N THR A 13 -15.23 10.32 19.84
CA THR A 13 -13.93 11.01 19.99
C THR A 13 -14.06 12.50 20.31
N ALA A 14 -15.24 13.10 20.06
CA ALA A 14 -15.52 14.49 20.39
C ALA A 14 -15.97 14.63 21.85
N ASN A 15 -15.47 15.66 22.56
CA ASN A 15 -15.88 15.89 23.94
C ASN A 15 -17.38 16.24 24.04
N LEU A 16 -18.00 15.95 25.18
CA LEU A 16 -19.46 16.13 25.39
C LEU A 16 -19.92 17.59 25.18
N GLN A 17 -19.04 18.57 25.42
CA GLN A 17 -19.31 19.99 25.18
C GLN A 17 -19.48 20.28 23.69
N GLN A 18 -18.55 19.81 22.85
CA GLN A 18 -18.61 19.99 21.39
C GLN A 18 -19.84 19.31 20.78
N GLN A 19 -20.18 18.11 21.24
CA GLN A 19 -21.38 17.42 20.79
C GLN A 19 -22.67 18.19 21.15
N LEU A 20 -22.72 18.78 22.36
CA LEU A 20 -23.85 19.58 22.81
C LEU A 20 -23.98 20.86 21.97
N ILE A 21 -22.88 21.56 21.71
CA ILE A 21 -22.84 22.76 20.87
C ILE A 21 -23.35 22.46 19.46
N GLN A 22 -22.82 21.43 18.80
CA GLN A 22 -23.22 21.06 17.45
C GLN A 22 -24.72 20.74 17.36
N LYS A 23 -25.25 20.00 18.34
CA LYS A 23 -26.67 19.64 18.37
C LYS A 23 -27.57 20.84 18.67
N LEU A 24 -27.14 21.75 19.54
CA LEU A 24 -27.87 22.99 19.81
C LEU A 24 -27.89 23.92 18.58
N ILE A 25 -26.76 24.09 17.88
CA ILE A 25 -26.70 24.86 16.63
C ILE A 25 -27.64 24.24 15.59
N HIS A 26 -27.60 22.92 15.41
CA HIS A 26 -28.49 22.24 14.46
C HIS A 26 -29.97 22.38 14.84
N ALA A 27 -30.32 22.27 16.12
CA ALA A 27 -31.68 22.47 16.60
C ALA A 27 -32.17 23.91 16.43
N ILE A 28 -31.29 24.90 16.62
CA ILE A 28 -31.57 26.30 16.32
C ILE A 28 -31.77 26.47 14.81
N HIS A 29 -30.87 26.01 13.94
CA HIS A 29 -31.01 26.18 12.48
C HIS A 29 -32.22 25.43 11.89
N SER A 30 -32.58 24.27 12.44
CA SER A 30 -33.71 23.47 11.97
C SER A 30 -35.08 23.95 12.48
N GLY A 31 -35.16 25.07 13.20
CA GLY A 31 -36.43 25.61 13.69
C GLY A 31 -36.97 24.93 14.95
N HIS A 32 -36.24 23.97 15.56
CA HIS A 32 -36.69 23.29 16.78
C HIS A 32 -36.71 24.24 17.99
N PHE A 33 -35.85 25.25 18.02
CA PHE A 33 -35.99 26.40 18.90
C PHE A 33 -36.31 27.65 18.07
N ALA A 34 -37.52 28.19 18.25
CA ALA A 34 -37.92 29.43 17.59
C ALA A 34 -37.02 30.60 18.02
N CYS A 35 -36.83 31.57 17.12
CA CYS A 35 -36.18 32.84 17.47
C CYS A 35 -36.89 33.48 18.66
N GLY A 36 -36.13 34.05 19.59
CA GLY A 36 -36.66 34.64 20.82
C GLY A 36 -37.20 33.64 21.84
N SER A 37 -37.15 32.33 21.56
CA SER A 37 -37.58 31.31 22.51
C SER A 37 -36.56 31.16 23.64
N LYS A 38 -37.09 30.85 24.83
CA LYS A 38 -36.28 30.67 26.03
C LYS A 38 -35.67 29.26 26.05
N MET A 39 -34.35 29.20 26.15
CA MET A 39 -33.63 27.95 26.31
C MET A 39 -33.90 27.33 27.69
N PRO A 40 -33.85 25.98 27.82
CA PRO A 40 -33.84 25.33 29.12
C PRO A 40 -32.70 25.85 30.01
N SER A 41 -32.94 25.95 31.33
CA SER A 41 -31.87 26.36 32.25
C SER A 41 -30.72 25.36 32.24
N SER A 42 -29.50 25.80 32.52
CA SER A 42 -28.32 24.91 32.52
C SER A 42 -28.48 23.73 33.48
N ARG A 43 -29.21 23.90 34.60
CA ARG A 43 -29.57 22.80 35.51
C ARG A 43 -30.55 21.81 34.89
N LYS A 44 -31.63 22.31 34.27
CA LYS A 44 -32.66 21.47 33.66
C LYS A 44 -32.10 20.67 32.48
N LEU A 45 -31.28 21.30 31.64
CA LEU A 45 -30.67 20.63 30.49
C LEU A 45 -29.62 19.60 30.92
N ALA A 46 -28.82 19.90 31.95
CA ALA A 46 -27.87 18.95 32.51
C ALA A 46 -28.56 17.69 33.09
N GLU A 47 -29.67 17.88 33.81
CA GLU A 47 -30.47 16.78 34.36
C GLU A 47 -31.13 15.94 33.26
N GLN A 48 -31.68 16.57 32.22
CA GLN A 48 -32.29 15.87 31.08
C GLN A 48 -31.29 15.05 30.27
N LEU A 49 -30.03 15.51 30.17
CA LEU A 49 -28.99 14.85 29.39
C LEU A 49 -28.09 13.93 30.22
N GLY A 50 -28.25 13.91 31.55
CA GLY A 50 -27.41 13.12 32.45
C GLY A 50 -25.93 13.55 32.46
N ILE A 51 -25.63 14.84 32.23
CA ILE A 51 -24.26 15.37 32.15
C ILE A 51 -23.95 16.39 33.26
N ALA A 52 -22.67 16.68 33.47
CA ALA A 52 -22.23 17.70 34.42
C ALA A 52 -22.73 19.09 34.01
N ARG A 53 -23.24 19.87 34.99
CA ARG A 53 -23.77 21.22 34.76
C ARG A 53 -22.76 22.17 34.09
N ASN A 54 -21.47 22.07 34.45
CA ASN A 54 -20.43 22.93 33.88
C ASN A 54 -20.28 22.73 32.36
N THR A 55 -20.50 21.52 31.85
CA THR A 55 -20.47 21.24 30.41
C THR A 55 -21.55 22.02 29.66
N VAL A 56 -22.75 22.12 30.25
CA VAL A 56 -23.86 22.91 29.68
C VAL A 56 -23.60 24.42 29.79
N VAL A 57 -23.02 24.87 30.91
CA VAL A 57 -22.66 26.28 31.10
C VAL A 57 -21.66 26.72 30.05
N ASN A 58 -20.56 25.99 29.88
CA ASN A 58 -19.53 26.30 28.89
C ASN A 58 -20.08 26.26 27.45
N ALA A 59 -20.97 25.31 27.14
CA ALA A 59 -21.63 25.25 25.83
C ALA A 59 -22.52 26.48 25.58
N TYR A 60 -23.27 26.94 26.58
CA TYR A 60 -24.08 28.15 26.46
C TYR A 60 -23.24 29.42 26.38
N GLU A 61 -22.16 29.53 27.15
CA GLU A 61 -21.22 30.66 27.06
C GLU A 61 -20.63 30.76 25.65
N GLN A 62 -20.16 29.64 25.09
CA GLN A 62 -19.64 29.62 23.73
C GLN A 62 -20.71 30.00 22.69
N LEU A 63 -21.94 29.52 22.82
CA LEU A 63 -23.03 29.90 21.91
C LEU A 63 -23.48 31.36 22.08
N ILE A 64 -23.27 31.98 23.24
CA ILE A 64 -23.48 33.42 23.45
C ILE A 64 -22.36 34.20 22.75
N ASP A 65 -21.11 33.77 22.91
CA ASP A 65 -19.93 34.39 22.29
C ASP A 65 -19.98 34.32 20.75
N GLU A 66 -20.38 33.17 20.20
CA GLU A 66 -20.59 32.94 18.76
C GLU A 66 -21.87 33.61 18.24
N GLY A 67 -22.76 34.03 19.15
CA GLY A 67 -23.93 34.82 18.84
C GLY A 67 -25.20 34.06 18.46
N TYR A 68 -25.26 32.77 18.75
CA TYR A 68 -26.48 31.96 18.63
C TYR A 68 -27.48 32.21 19.77
N LEU A 69 -26.98 32.62 20.95
CA LEU A 69 -27.80 32.84 22.13
C LEU A 69 -27.58 34.24 22.70
N VAL A 70 -28.56 34.74 23.46
CA VAL A 70 -28.50 36.00 24.20
C VAL A 70 -28.89 35.75 25.64
N SER A 71 -28.03 36.18 26.57
CA SER A 71 -28.33 36.18 28.00
C SER A 71 -29.12 37.45 28.37
N LYS A 72 -30.32 37.29 28.93
CA LYS A 72 -31.12 38.39 29.49
C LYS A 72 -31.07 38.32 31.02
N GLU A 73 -30.57 39.39 31.64
CA GLU A 73 -30.36 39.46 33.09
C GLU A 73 -31.63 39.09 33.86
N ARG A 74 -31.52 38.17 34.84
CA ARG A 74 -32.61 37.65 35.68
C ARG A 74 -33.76 36.96 34.95
N SER A 75 -33.68 36.82 33.62
CA SER A 75 -34.74 36.25 32.79
C SER A 75 -34.35 34.88 32.25
N GLY A 76 -33.12 34.71 31.75
CA GLY A 76 -32.60 33.45 31.23
C GLY A 76 -31.84 33.60 29.92
N ILE A 77 -31.64 32.50 29.22
CA ILE A 77 -30.93 32.46 27.93
C ILE A 77 -31.97 32.25 26.83
N TYR A 78 -31.85 33.01 25.75
CA TYR A 78 -32.80 33.07 24.64
C TYR A 78 -32.08 32.84 23.32
N VAL A 79 -32.75 32.22 22.35
CA VAL A 79 -32.29 32.19 20.96
C VAL A 79 -32.35 33.61 20.40
N ARG A 80 -31.28 34.06 19.74
CA ARG A 80 -31.22 35.43 19.18
C ARG A 80 -32.27 35.61 18.07
N ASP A 81 -32.89 36.78 18.02
CA ASP A 81 -34.08 37.06 17.18
C ASP A 81 -33.79 37.20 15.68
N ASP A 82 -32.52 37.39 15.27
CA ASP A 82 -32.08 37.70 13.89
C ASP A 82 -31.33 36.54 13.19
N ILE A 83 -31.26 35.35 13.81
CA ILE A 83 -30.48 34.22 13.27
C ILE A 83 -31.03 33.74 11.93
N TYR A 84 -32.35 33.79 11.74
CA TYR A 84 -32.96 33.35 10.49
C TYR A 84 -32.95 34.44 9.40
N GLU A 85 -32.87 35.73 9.72
CA GLU A 85 -32.91 36.79 8.69
C GLU A 85 -31.67 36.80 7.78
N GLN A 86 -30.55 36.23 8.23
CA GLN A 86 -29.37 36.03 7.37
C GLN A 86 -29.44 34.78 6.47
N HIS A 87 -30.44 33.90 6.67
CA HIS A 87 -30.63 32.66 5.90
C HIS A 87 -32.07 32.48 5.36
N ALA A 88 -32.96 33.47 5.52
CA ALA A 88 -34.35 33.46 5.09
C ALA A 88 -34.53 33.88 3.62
N ALA A 89 -33.74 33.29 2.72
CA ALA A 89 -34.28 32.91 1.43
C ALA A 89 -34.67 31.44 1.59
N GLU A 90 -35.93 31.17 1.96
CA GLU A 90 -36.48 29.82 1.99
C GLU A 90 -36.20 29.16 0.63
N PRO A 91 -35.38 28.10 0.53
CA PRO A 91 -35.64 27.12 -0.50
C PRO A 91 -36.97 26.50 -0.06
N GLU A 92 -38.00 26.63 -0.90
CA GLU A 92 -39.11 25.67 -0.92
C GLU A 92 -38.54 24.30 -0.59
N GLN A 93 -39.23 23.55 0.27
CA GLN A 93 -38.91 22.15 0.56
C GLN A 93 -38.85 21.36 -0.75
N ALA A 94 -37.71 21.42 -1.42
CA ALA A 94 -37.25 20.45 -2.36
C ALA A 94 -37.10 19.22 -1.49
N THR A 95 -38.15 18.40 -1.50
CA THR A 95 -38.02 16.97 -1.34
C THR A 95 -36.72 16.59 -2.02
N ALA A 96 -35.74 16.19 -1.21
CA ALA A 96 -34.44 15.75 -1.68
C ALA A 96 -34.68 14.51 -2.56
N THR A 97 -35.01 14.77 -3.81
CA THR A 97 -34.95 13.85 -4.94
C THR A 97 -33.49 13.85 -5.37
N SER A 98 -32.62 13.41 -4.46
CA SER A 98 -31.30 12.94 -4.84
C SER A 98 -31.54 11.72 -5.73
N ASP A 99 -31.08 11.84 -6.98
CA ASP A 99 -31.14 10.85 -8.05
C ASP A 99 -32.48 10.74 -8.79
N SER A 100 -32.95 11.82 -9.40
CA SER A 100 -33.79 11.65 -10.59
C SER A 100 -32.89 11.18 -11.76
N PRO A 101 -33.15 10.02 -12.40
CA PRO A 101 -32.38 9.57 -13.56
C PRO A 101 -32.34 10.60 -14.70
N GLN A 102 -33.34 11.48 -14.75
CA GLN A 102 -33.45 12.57 -15.71
C GLN A 102 -32.40 13.68 -15.48
N LEU A 103 -32.07 14.01 -14.23
CA LEU A 103 -31.04 15.01 -13.92
C LEU A 103 -29.65 14.47 -14.27
N GLU A 104 -29.39 13.21 -13.94
CA GLU A 104 -28.15 12.52 -14.30
C GLU A 104 -27.96 12.49 -15.83
N GLN A 105 -28.97 12.06 -16.58
CA GLN A 105 -28.93 12.08 -18.05
C GLN A 105 -28.73 13.49 -18.62
N LYS A 106 -29.38 14.51 -18.03
CA LYS A 106 -29.23 15.90 -18.45
C LYS A 106 -27.79 16.39 -18.26
N TRP A 107 -27.15 16.06 -17.14
CA TRP A 107 -25.74 16.42 -16.91
C TRP A 107 -24.79 15.59 -17.77
N GLN A 108 -25.05 14.30 -17.99
CA GLN A 108 -24.26 13.47 -18.92
C GLN A 108 -24.21 14.05 -20.33
N SER A 109 -25.29 14.69 -20.80
CA SER A 109 -25.30 15.36 -22.11
C SER A 109 -24.51 16.68 -22.16
N ARG A 110 -24.30 17.33 -21.00
CA ARG A 110 -23.63 18.64 -20.88
C ARG A 110 -22.14 18.51 -20.59
N MET A 111 -21.74 17.43 -19.94
CA MET A 111 -20.34 17.17 -19.61
C MET A 111 -19.58 16.76 -20.86
N ASN A 112 -18.30 17.14 -20.91
CA ASN A 112 -17.39 16.59 -21.90
C ASN A 112 -17.38 15.07 -21.78
N LYS A 113 -17.32 14.38 -22.92
CA LYS A 113 -17.18 12.91 -22.98
C LYS A 113 -15.74 12.53 -22.61
N LEU A 114 -15.36 12.77 -21.36
CA LEU A 114 -14.10 12.30 -20.79
C LEU A 114 -14.26 10.83 -20.45
N ARG A 115 -13.45 9.96 -21.05
CA ARG A 115 -13.29 8.60 -20.57
C ARG A 115 -12.43 8.65 -19.32
N LEU A 116 -13.08 8.45 -18.17
CA LEU A 116 -12.41 8.23 -16.91
C LEU A 116 -12.58 6.75 -16.60
N ASP A 117 -11.52 5.98 -16.77
CA ASP A 117 -11.54 4.60 -16.30
C ASP A 117 -11.81 4.63 -14.80
N LYS A 118 -12.54 3.61 -14.32
CA LYS A 118 -12.81 3.47 -12.88
C LYS A 118 -11.48 3.16 -12.18
N LEU A 119 -10.74 4.20 -11.81
CA LEU A 119 -9.63 4.15 -10.85
C LEU A 119 -10.12 3.93 -9.41
N ALA A 120 -11.39 3.53 -9.24
CA ALA A 120 -11.92 3.21 -7.93
C ALA A 120 -11.03 2.14 -7.28
N PRO A 121 -10.80 2.23 -5.96
CA PRO A 121 -10.09 1.18 -5.25
C PRO A 121 -10.77 -0.18 -5.50
N PRO A 122 -10.02 -1.27 -5.68
CA PRO A 122 -10.58 -2.60 -5.94
C PRO A 122 -11.22 -3.24 -4.68
N TYR A 123 -11.35 -2.47 -3.60
CA TYR A 123 -11.82 -2.89 -2.29
C TYR A 123 -12.89 -1.91 -1.77
N PRO A 124 -13.78 -2.35 -0.86
CA PRO A 124 -14.90 -1.54 -0.40
C PRO A 124 -14.46 -0.37 0.50
N HIS A 125 -15.29 0.68 0.59
CA HIS A 125 -14.99 1.87 1.41
C HIS A 125 -14.81 1.58 2.90
N ASN A 126 -15.43 0.51 3.41
CA ASN A 126 -15.34 0.06 4.79
C ASN A 126 -14.27 -1.02 5.00
N TRP A 127 -13.23 -1.06 4.16
CA TRP A 127 -12.17 -2.08 4.22
C TRP A 127 -11.54 -2.24 5.61
N GLN A 128 -11.51 -1.19 6.44
CA GLN A 128 -10.97 -1.27 7.82
C GLN A 128 -11.79 -2.20 8.74
N GLN A 129 -13.02 -2.54 8.36
CA GLN A 129 -13.88 -3.46 9.12
C GLN A 129 -13.57 -4.93 8.82
N TYR A 130 -12.77 -5.20 7.79
CA TYR A 130 -12.37 -6.56 7.42
C TYR A 130 -11.19 -7.00 8.30
N PRO A 131 -11.23 -8.20 8.89
CA PRO A 131 -10.18 -8.69 9.78
C PRO A 131 -8.84 -8.93 9.09
N TYR A 132 -8.84 -9.25 7.78
CA TYR A 132 -7.61 -9.55 7.03
C TYR A 132 -7.54 -8.72 5.73
N PRO A 133 -7.23 -7.41 5.80
CA PRO A 133 -7.19 -6.54 4.64
C PRO A 133 -5.81 -6.61 3.94
N PHE A 134 -5.59 -7.62 3.09
CA PHE A 134 -4.37 -7.75 2.27
C PHE A 134 -4.41 -6.83 1.04
N ILE A 135 -4.55 -5.53 1.28
CA ILE A 135 -4.64 -4.49 0.25
C ILE A 135 -3.43 -3.55 0.32
N ASP A 136 -2.92 -3.15 -0.84
CA ASP A 136 -1.73 -2.33 -0.93
C ASP A 136 -2.01 -0.83 -0.71
N GLY A 137 -0.98 -0.13 -0.23
CA GLY A 137 -0.92 1.32 -0.23
C GLY A 137 -1.84 2.02 0.75
N GLN A 138 -2.46 1.28 1.67
CA GLN A 138 -3.32 1.85 2.70
C GLN A 138 -2.53 2.35 3.90
N PHE A 139 -3.07 3.37 4.54
CA PHE A 139 -2.48 4.01 5.70
C PHE A 139 -2.70 3.18 6.96
N ASP A 140 -1.61 2.89 7.68
CA ASP A 140 -1.66 2.34 9.04
C ASP A 140 -1.56 3.49 10.07
N PRO A 141 -2.64 3.81 10.80
CA PRO A 141 -2.64 4.89 11.78
C PRO A 141 -1.65 4.71 12.92
N SER A 142 -1.25 3.48 13.24
CA SER A 142 -0.32 3.17 14.34
C SER A 142 1.13 3.56 14.02
N LEU A 143 1.44 3.72 12.73
CA LEU A 143 2.77 4.08 12.25
C LEU A 143 2.98 5.59 12.11
N PHE A 144 1.90 6.38 12.08
CA PHE A 144 2.02 7.82 11.91
C PHE A 144 2.69 8.50 13.12
N PRO A 145 3.72 9.35 12.91
CA PRO A 145 4.46 10.00 13.98
C PRO A 145 3.71 11.24 14.50
N VAL A 146 2.58 11.01 15.19
CA VAL A 146 1.64 12.07 15.62
C VAL A 146 2.32 13.17 16.44
N GLN A 147 3.19 12.80 17.39
CA GLN A 147 3.80 13.78 18.30
C GLN A 147 4.81 14.67 17.58
N GLN A 148 5.66 14.07 16.74
CA GLN A 148 6.65 14.77 15.92
C GLN A 148 5.97 15.69 14.91
N TRP A 149 4.90 15.20 14.25
CA TRP A 149 4.12 16.02 13.33
C TRP A 149 3.44 17.19 14.05
N ARG A 150 2.88 16.94 15.24
CA ARG A 150 2.28 17.98 16.10
C ARG A 150 3.30 19.03 16.53
N GLU A 151 4.52 18.62 16.88
CA GLU A 151 5.60 19.53 17.23
C GLU A 151 5.98 20.43 16.05
N CYS A 152 6.21 19.86 14.87
CA CYS A 152 6.51 20.63 13.65
C CYS A 152 5.36 21.57 13.29
N SER A 153 4.11 21.13 13.48
CA SER A 153 2.92 21.96 13.31
C SER A 153 2.88 23.15 14.28
N LYS A 154 3.29 22.96 15.54
CA LYS A 154 3.40 24.08 16.49
C LYS A 154 4.51 25.04 16.10
N LEU A 155 5.67 24.51 15.70
CA LEU A 155 6.81 25.33 15.26
C LEU A 155 6.47 26.17 14.03
N SER A 156 5.76 25.60 13.04
CA SER A 156 5.31 26.35 11.86
C SER A 156 4.33 27.49 12.20
N LEU A 157 3.71 27.47 13.38
CA LEU A 157 2.80 28.51 13.84
C LEU A 157 3.50 29.62 14.65
N ASN A 158 4.83 29.57 14.80
CA ASN A 158 5.59 30.67 15.36
C ASN A 158 5.50 31.91 14.46
N VAL A 159 5.48 33.12 15.04
CA VAL A 159 5.26 34.38 14.30
C VAL A 159 6.25 34.56 13.12
N SER A 160 7.52 34.17 13.29
CA SER A 160 8.52 34.23 12.22
C SER A 160 8.21 33.27 11.06
N GLU A 161 7.75 32.05 11.37
CA GLU A 161 7.37 31.05 10.38
C GLU A 161 6.11 31.49 9.64
N ILE A 162 5.09 32.00 10.35
CA ILE A 162 3.86 32.53 9.75
C ILE A 162 4.20 33.60 8.71
N ARG A 163 5.09 34.54 9.03
CA ARG A 163 5.51 35.58 8.06
C ARG A 163 6.12 34.99 6.79
N THR A 164 6.71 33.79 6.88
CA THR A 164 7.37 33.13 5.75
C THR A 164 6.37 32.38 4.87
N TRP A 165 5.50 31.54 5.45
CA TRP A 165 4.57 30.73 4.65
C TRP A 165 3.25 31.43 4.32
N ALA A 166 2.87 32.49 5.06
CA ALA A 166 1.64 33.23 4.80
C ALA A 166 1.80 34.35 3.76
N SER A 167 3.03 34.73 3.41
CA SER A 167 3.28 35.66 2.30
C SER A 167 2.89 35.01 0.97
N ASP A 168 2.38 35.80 0.03
CA ASP A 168 2.19 35.34 -1.35
C ASP A 168 3.58 35.17 -2.00
N SER A 169 4.11 33.94 -1.94
CA SER A 169 5.35 33.54 -2.64
C SER A 169 5.16 33.41 -4.15
N GLY A 170 3.99 33.82 -4.67
CA GLY A 170 3.61 33.69 -6.06
C GLY A 170 3.44 32.23 -6.45
N HIS A 171 4.47 31.68 -7.07
CA HIS A 171 4.50 30.30 -7.58
C HIS A 171 5.63 29.46 -7.00
N ASP A 172 6.43 30.03 -6.08
CA ASP A 172 7.59 29.35 -5.50
C ASP A 172 7.18 28.46 -4.33
N ASP A 173 7.91 27.34 -4.20
CA ASP A 173 7.73 26.37 -3.12
C ASP A 173 8.46 26.80 -1.85
N ASP A 174 8.18 26.14 -0.73
CA ASP A 174 8.83 26.44 0.53
C ASP A 174 10.35 26.15 0.45
N PRO A 175 11.22 27.14 0.73
CA PRO A 175 12.66 26.99 0.54
C PRO A 175 13.29 26.00 1.50
N LEU A 176 12.74 25.86 2.73
CA LEU A 176 13.24 24.86 3.67
C LEU A 176 12.91 23.46 3.18
N LEU A 177 11.66 23.23 2.72
CA LEU A 177 11.29 21.93 2.17
C LEU A 177 12.14 21.57 0.94
N ALA A 178 12.33 22.50 0.00
CA ALA A 178 13.14 22.26 -1.19
C ALA A 178 14.59 21.89 -0.83
N GLU A 179 15.19 22.60 0.13
CA GLU A 179 16.55 22.34 0.58
C GLU A 179 16.68 20.99 1.31
N GLU A 180 15.71 20.63 2.14
CA GLU A 180 15.70 19.36 2.86
C GLU A 180 15.45 18.16 1.91
N ILE A 181 14.62 18.32 0.88
CA ILE A 181 14.51 17.35 -0.22
C ILE A 181 15.88 17.15 -0.88
N ARG A 182 16.53 18.25 -1.27
CA ARG A 182 17.81 18.27 -1.97
C ARG A 182 18.95 17.63 -1.19
N THR A 183 18.99 17.86 0.13
CA THR A 183 20.12 17.49 0.97
C THR A 183 19.93 16.20 1.77
N LYS A 184 18.69 15.77 2.03
CA LYS A 184 18.41 14.57 2.86
C LYS A 184 17.63 13.48 2.15
N VAL A 185 16.72 13.83 1.23
CA VAL A 185 15.87 12.84 0.54
C VAL A 185 16.55 12.33 -0.72
N LEU A 186 16.89 13.22 -1.66
CA LEU A 186 17.46 12.86 -2.96
C LEU A 186 18.80 12.08 -2.88
N PRO A 187 19.74 12.40 -1.97
CA PRO A 187 21.01 11.67 -1.90
C PRO A 187 20.87 10.17 -1.61
N ARG A 188 19.79 9.74 -0.96
CA ARG A 188 19.49 8.32 -0.71
C ARG A 188 19.25 7.53 -1.99
N ARG A 189 18.87 8.23 -3.05
CA ARG A 189 18.64 7.67 -4.39
C ARG A 189 19.78 7.97 -5.35
N GLY A 190 20.88 8.55 -4.86
CA GLY A 190 22.03 9.00 -5.65
C GLY A 190 21.76 10.27 -6.46
N ILE A 191 20.63 10.95 -6.23
CA ILE A 191 20.24 12.11 -7.03
C ILE A 191 20.85 13.38 -6.44
N TYR A 192 21.52 14.14 -7.30
CA TYR A 192 21.96 15.51 -7.03
C TYR A 192 21.15 16.46 -7.91
N ALA A 193 20.61 17.52 -7.32
CA ALA A 193 19.79 18.50 -8.03
C ALA A 193 20.06 19.90 -7.49
N ASN A 194 19.95 20.90 -8.37
CA ASN A 194 19.91 22.31 -8.00
C ASN A 194 18.50 22.70 -7.52
N PRO A 195 18.37 23.80 -6.74
CA PRO A 195 17.07 24.24 -6.25
C PRO A 195 16.03 24.52 -7.36
N ASP A 196 16.46 24.94 -8.55
CA ASP A 196 15.58 25.20 -9.70
C ASP A 196 15.25 23.96 -10.54
N GLU A 197 15.79 22.80 -10.15
CA GLU A 197 15.51 21.48 -10.73
C GLU A 197 14.48 20.70 -9.91
N ILE A 198 13.92 21.28 -8.85
CA ILE A 198 12.93 20.66 -7.97
C ILE A 198 11.60 21.40 -8.04
N LEU A 199 10.50 20.66 -8.11
CA LEU A 199 9.14 21.18 -7.96
C LEU A 199 8.35 20.34 -6.96
N VAL A 200 7.78 21.00 -5.94
CA VAL A 200 6.90 20.32 -4.98
C VAL A 200 5.52 20.10 -5.63
N THR A 201 4.93 18.92 -5.44
CA THR A 201 3.67 18.53 -6.09
C THR A 201 2.64 18.06 -5.05
N LEU A 202 1.39 17.91 -5.49
CA LEU A 202 0.30 17.39 -4.66
C LEU A 202 0.29 15.85 -4.72
N GLY A 203 1.44 15.24 -4.43
CA GLY A 203 1.74 13.83 -4.69
C GLY A 203 2.16 13.55 -6.14
N SER A 204 2.59 12.31 -6.41
CA SER A 204 3.13 11.89 -7.70
C SER A 204 2.16 12.09 -8.86
N GLN A 205 0.87 11.78 -8.66
CA GLN A 205 -0.17 11.95 -9.70
C GLN A 205 -0.28 13.40 -10.21
N HIS A 206 -0.07 14.40 -9.34
CA HIS A 206 -0.04 15.80 -9.78
C HIS A 206 1.19 16.08 -10.65
N GLY A 207 2.37 15.53 -10.29
CA GLY A 207 3.56 15.59 -11.12
C GLY A 207 3.35 14.95 -12.50
N LEU A 208 2.80 13.74 -12.53
CA LEU A 208 2.47 13.04 -13.79
C LEU A 208 1.47 13.80 -14.65
N TYR A 209 0.47 14.45 -14.04
CA TYR A 209 -0.46 15.31 -14.78
C TYR A 209 0.25 16.53 -15.40
N LEU A 210 1.15 17.19 -14.67
CA LEU A 210 1.91 18.31 -15.23
C LEU A 210 2.78 17.84 -16.41
N LEU A 211 3.45 16.69 -16.26
CA LEU A 211 4.24 16.09 -17.32
C LEU A 211 3.40 15.70 -18.53
N SER A 212 2.20 15.13 -18.33
CA SER A 212 1.34 14.77 -19.44
C SER A 212 0.93 15.97 -20.28
N ARG A 213 0.72 17.13 -19.64
CA ARG A 213 0.36 18.37 -20.33
C ARG A 213 1.53 19.07 -21.01
N LEU A 214 2.76 18.83 -20.57
CA LEU A 214 3.97 19.42 -21.14
C LEU A 214 4.58 18.57 -22.25
N LEU A 215 4.52 17.24 -22.11
CA LEU A 215 5.23 16.30 -22.98
C LEU A 215 4.32 15.57 -23.95
N LEU A 216 3.05 15.33 -23.59
CA LEU A 216 2.19 14.42 -24.34
C LEU A 216 1.21 15.17 -25.24
N ASN A 217 1.19 14.78 -26.51
CA ASN A 217 0.19 15.18 -27.49
C ASN A 217 -0.04 14.04 -28.50
N ASN A 218 -0.85 14.28 -29.53
CA ASN A 218 -1.21 13.27 -30.54
C ASN A 218 -0.07 12.81 -31.47
N GLN A 219 1.12 13.37 -31.33
CA GLN A 219 2.35 12.98 -32.04
C GLN A 219 3.39 12.34 -31.13
N THR A 220 3.18 12.37 -29.81
CA THR A 220 4.12 11.81 -28.81
C THR A 220 3.81 10.34 -28.54
N LEU A 221 4.69 9.43 -28.92
CA LEU A 221 4.58 8.03 -28.53
C LEU A 221 5.02 7.83 -27.07
N VAL A 222 4.07 7.42 -26.24
CA VAL A 222 4.33 6.99 -24.87
C VAL A 222 4.54 5.49 -24.85
N THR A 223 5.65 5.03 -24.29
CA THR A 223 5.90 3.63 -23.96
C THR A 223 5.78 3.42 -22.46
N THR A 224 5.03 2.42 -22.03
CA THR A 224 4.81 2.09 -20.62
C THR A 224 4.86 0.58 -20.38
N GLU A 225 5.05 0.19 -19.12
CA GLU A 225 5.01 -1.20 -18.65
C GLU A 225 3.62 -1.86 -18.81
N GLU A 226 3.61 -3.17 -19.06
CA GLU A 226 2.43 -4.05 -19.17
C GLU A 226 2.64 -5.37 -18.39
N PRO A 227 1.85 -5.67 -17.34
CA PRO A 227 0.86 -4.78 -16.71
C PRO A 227 1.55 -3.56 -16.09
N GLY A 228 0.84 -2.43 -16.03
CA GLY A 228 1.40 -1.15 -15.61
C GLY A 228 0.45 -0.27 -14.82
N TYR A 229 0.95 0.89 -14.38
CA TYR A 229 0.16 1.87 -13.65
C TYR A 229 -0.98 2.45 -14.52
N PRO A 230 -2.27 2.36 -14.11
CA PRO A 230 -3.37 2.81 -14.96
C PRO A 230 -3.40 4.32 -15.16
N GLY A 231 -2.85 5.08 -14.22
CA GLY A 231 -2.87 6.54 -14.26
C GLY A 231 -2.13 7.12 -15.46
N ILE A 232 -0.99 6.55 -15.87
CA ILE A 232 -0.25 7.05 -17.04
C ILE A 232 -1.00 6.75 -18.35
N ARG A 233 -1.64 5.57 -18.47
CA ARG A 233 -2.46 5.22 -19.63
C ARG A 233 -3.62 6.18 -19.80
N GLN A 234 -4.30 6.49 -18.69
CA GLN A 234 -5.39 7.46 -18.70
C GLN A 234 -4.92 8.86 -19.10
N LEU A 235 -3.75 9.31 -18.60
CA LEU A 235 -3.17 10.59 -18.99
C LEU A 235 -2.80 10.62 -20.48
N ALA A 236 -2.20 9.56 -21.03
CA ALA A 236 -1.90 9.45 -22.45
C ALA A 236 -3.18 9.49 -23.31
N HIS A 237 -4.23 8.76 -22.93
CA HIS A 237 -5.52 8.81 -23.60
C HIS A 237 -6.16 10.20 -23.57
N GLN A 238 -6.07 10.92 -22.45
CA GLN A 238 -6.58 12.29 -22.33
C GLN A 238 -5.79 13.30 -23.18
N SER A 239 -4.51 13.05 -23.40
CA SER A 239 -3.66 13.84 -24.30
C SER A 239 -3.75 13.40 -25.76
N TYR A 240 -4.57 12.39 -26.08
CA TYR A 240 -4.68 11.74 -27.39
C TYR A 240 -3.36 11.17 -27.92
N SER A 241 -2.43 10.85 -27.02
CA SER A 241 -1.12 10.32 -27.37
C SER A 241 -1.20 8.85 -27.78
N PRO A 242 -0.49 8.43 -28.84
CA PRO A 242 -0.29 7.01 -29.11
C PRO A 242 0.43 6.36 -27.91
N LEU A 243 -0.01 5.15 -27.56
CA LEU A 243 0.47 4.38 -26.41
C LEU A 243 0.97 3.03 -26.90
N HIS A 244 2.19 2.68 -26.53
CA HIS A 244 2.76 1.34 -26.66
C HIS A 244 2.98 0.74 -25.27
N CYS A 245 2.51 -0.49 -25.09
CA CYS A 245 2.63 -1.22 -23.84
C CYS A 245 3.67 -2.34 -24.04
N ALA A 246 4.76 -2.30 -23.29
CA ALA A 246 5.83 -3.30 -23.33
C ALA A 246 5.75 -4.21 -22.10
N GLU A 247 5.89 -5.51 -22.32
CA GLU A 247 5.79 -6.51 -21.25
C GLU A 247 6.84 -6.31 -20.15
N VAL A 248 6.52 -6.80 -18.96
CA VAL A 248 7.42 -6.83 -17.80
C VAL A 248 7.86 -8.27 -17.51
N ASP A 249 9.16 -8.50 -17.41
CA ASP A 249 9.77 -9.75 -16.99
C ASP A 249 10.38 -9.64 -15.58
N GLU A 250 11.22 -10.60 -15.20
CA GLU A 250 11.91 -10.64 -13.91
C GLU A 250 12.91 -9.49 -13.66
N ASN A 251 13.29 -8.74 -14.71
CA ASN A 251 14.19 -7.59 -14.65
C ASN A 251 13.46 -6.25 -14.81
N GLY A 252 12.16 -6.25 -15.12
CA GLY A 252 11.36 -5.04 -15.38
C GLY A 252 10.86 -5.00 -16.82
N ILE A 253 10.72 -3.80 -17.39
CA ILE A 253 10.25 -3.64 -18.78
C ILE A 253 11.18 -4.31 -19.81
N CYS A 254 10.63 -5.10 -20.74
CA CYS A 254 11.39 -5.75 -21.80
C CYS A 254 11.98 -4.71 -22.78
N LEU A 255 13.31 -4.59 -22.81
CA LEU A 255 14.01 -3.52 -23.56
C LEU A 255 13.87 -3.63 -25.07
N ASP A 256 13.79 -4.86 -25.58
CA ASP A 256 13.60 -5.18 -27.00
C ASP A 256 12.21 -4.81 -27.50
N GLN A 257 11.23 -4.71 -26.59
CA GLN A 257 9.88 -4.24 -26.88
C GLN A 257 9.74 -2.71 -26.83
N ILE A 258 10.80 -1.95 -26.51
CA ILE A 258 10.77 -0.47 -26.55
C ILE A 258 11.07 0.00 -27.98
N PRO A 259 10.08 0.59 -28.69
CA PRO A 259 10.26 1.04 -30.07
C PRO A 259 11.35 2.11 -30.20
N ALA A 260 12.08 2.11 -31.32
CA ALA A 260 13.11 3.12 -31.60
C ALA A 260 12.56 4.56 -31.80
N HIS A 261 11.23 4.71 -31.91
CA HIS A 261 10.56 6.00 -32.07
C HIS A 261 9.71 6.37 -30.84
N THR A 262 9.98 5.75 -29.69
CA THR A 262 9.43 6.20 -28.40
C THR A 262 9.88 7.63 -28.15
N ASP A 263 8.98 8.50 -27.70
CA ASP A 263 9.32 9.86 -27.27
C ASP A 263 9.41 9.97 -25.74
N VAL A 264 8.54 9.25 -25.04
CA VAL A 264 8.47 9.21 -23.58
C VAL A 264 8.32 7.78 -23.08
N LEU A 265 9.25 7.33 -22.25
CA LEU A 265 9.21 6.05 -21.53
C LEU A 265 8.77 6.29 -20.08
N TYR A 266 7.72 5.62 -19.61
CA TYR A 266 7.31 5.63 -18.20
C TYR A 266 7.66 4.28 -17.55
N VAL A 267 8.36 4.34 -16.41
CA VAL A 267 8.81 3.14 -15.67
C VAL A 267 8.70 3.31 -14.15
N THR A 268 8.57 2.19 -13.44
CA THR A 268 8.50 2.12 -11.97
C THR A 268 9.62 1.21 -11.41
N PRO A 269 10.90 1.62 -11.50
CA PRO A 269 12.03 0.69 -11.42
C PRO A 269 12.33 0.15 -10.01
N SER A 270 11.98 0.88 -8.95
CA SER A 270 12.25 0.43 -7.57
C SER A 270 11.37 -0.75 -7.18
N HIS A 271 10.07 -0.63 -7.44
CA HIS A 271 9.09 -1.69 -7.26
C HIS A 271 8.03 -1.50 -8.34
N GLN A 272 8.03 -2.40 -9.32
CA GLN A 272 7.19 -2.27 -10.50
C GLN A 272 5.72 -2.31 -10.11
N MET A 273 4.91 -1.36 -10.59
CA MET A 273 3.47 -1.38 -10.37
C MET A 273 2.78 -2.11 -11.53
N PRO A 274 2.23 -3.32 -11.36
CA PRO A 274 1.81 -3.92 -10.08
C PRO A 274 2.63 -5.12 -9.56
N THR A 275 3.61 -5.62 -10.31
CA THR A 275 4.25 -6.92 -10.05
C THR A 275 5.25 -6.92 -8.89
N ALA A 276 5.57 -5.73 -8.38
CA ALA A 276 6.59 -5.42 -7.39
C ALA A 276 8.03 -5.80 -7.76
N VAL A 277 8.27 -6.26 -9.01
CA VAL A 277 9.62 -6.56 -9.53
C VAL A 277 10.54 -5.35 -9.32
N THR A 278 11.75 -5.61 -8.83
CA THR A 278 12.77 -4.58 -8.64
C THR A 278 13.76 -4.64 -9.80
N MET A 279 13.83 -3.55 -10.58
CA MET A 279 14.69 -3.45 -11.76
C MET A 279 16.18 -3.42 -11.35
N PRO A 280 17.00 -4.38 -11.84
CA PRO A 280 18.44 -4.44 -11.55
C PRO A 280 19.20 -3.23 -12.09
N LEU A 281 20.39 -2.97 -11.53
CA LEU A 281 21.24 -1.87 -11.97
C LEU A 281 21.61 -1.94 -13.46
N GLU A 282 22.01 -3.13 -13.95
CA GLU A 282 22.37 -3.33 -15.36
C GLU A 282 21.22 -2.96 -16.31
N HIS A 283 19.97 -3.26 -15.91
CA HIS A 283 18.79 -2.93 -16.69
C HIS A 283 18.49 -1.43 -16.69
N ARG A 284 18.72 -0.74 -15.56
CA ARG A 284 18.63 0.72 -15.44
C ARG A 284 19.66 1.42 -16.34
N GLU A 285 20.89 0.93 -16.37
CA GLU A 285 21.96 1.43 -17.25
C GLU A 285 21.60 1.24 -18.73
N ALA A 286 21.02 0.09 -19.08
CA ALA A 286 20.57 -0.20 -20.44
C ALA A 286 19.43 0.73 -20.90
N ILE A 287 18.49 1.09 -20.02
CA ILE A 287 17.45 2.08 -20.32
C ILE A 287 18.07 3.44 -20.64
N ILE A 288 19.02 3.92 -19.83
CA ILE A 288 19.70 5.20 -20.10
C ILE A 288 20.47 5.16 -21.42
N ALA A 289 21.22 4.08 -21.67
CA ALA A 289 21.97 3.93 -22.91
C ALA A 289 21.05 3.98 -24.13
N LYS A 290 19.89 3.30 -24.06
CA LYS A 290 18.87 3.32 -25.11
C LYS A 290 18.21 4.69 -25.25
N ALA A 291 17.92 5.39 -24.16
CA ALA A 291 17.36 6.74 -24.17
C ALA A 291 18.30 7.76 -24.84
N ASN A 292 19.61 7.63 -24.61
CA ASN A 292 20.62 8.45 -25.27
C ASN A 292 20.74 8.11 -26.76
N GLN A 293 20.68 6.83 -27.11
CA GLN A 293 20.80 6.37 -28.50
C GLN A 293 19.60 6.80 -29.36
N ASP A 294 18.38 6.59 -28.84
CA ASP A 294 17.13 6.75 -29.59
C ASP A 294 16.45 8.11 -29.30
N ASP A 295 17.07 8.98 -28.50
CA ASP A 295 16.66 10.35 -28.18
C ASP A 295 15.28 10.50 -27.51
N PHE A 296 15.02 9.75 -26.44
CA PHE A 296 13.75 9.83 -25.70
C PHE A 296 13.90 10.25 -24.23
N ILE A 297 12.78 10.69 -23.63
CA ILE A 297 12.67 11.10 -22.23
C ILE A 297 12.23 9.91 -21.38
N VAL A 298 12.81 9.76 -20.19
CA VAL A 298 12.37 8.76 -19.20
C VAL A 298 11.65 9.45 -18.04
N VAL A 299 10.43 9.03 -17.75
CA VAL A 299 9.70 9.39 -16.54
C VAL A 299 9.84 8.23 -15.55
N GLU A 300 10.67 8.44 -14.52
CA GLU A 300 10.88 7.50 -13.43
C GLU A 300 9.90 7.83 -12.29
N ASP A 301 8.88 6.99 -12.09
CA ASP A 301 7.93 7.13 -10.97
C ASP A 301 8.36 6.23 -9.80
N ASP A 302 9.03 6.84 -8.83
CA ASP A 302 9.61 6.16 -7.67
C ASP A 302 8.73 6.34 -6.43
N TYR A 303 7.50 5.83 -6.53
CA TYR A 303 6.46 5.97 -5.51
C TYR A 303 6.74 5.19 -4.21
N ALA A 304 7.60 4.17 -4.27
CA ALA A 304 7.94 3.26 -3.16
C ALA A 304 9.47 3.17 -2.94
N SER A 305 10.22 4.21 -3.30
CA SER A 305 11.69 4.33 -3.13
C SER A 305 12.19 3.85 -1.77
N GLU A 306 11.42 4.15 -0.72
CA GLU A 306 11.80 3.94 0.66
C GLU A 306 11.41 2.54 1.20
N SER A 307 10.73 1.71 0.40
CA SER A 307 10.24 0.36 0.76
C SER A 307 11.26 -0.77 0.55
N ASN A 308 12.54 -0.44 0.35
CA ASN A 308 13.64 -1.39 0.20
C ASN A 308 14.20 -1.79 1.57
N PHE A 309 13.47 -2.61 2.32
CA PHE A 309 13.85 -3.05 3.67
C PHE A 309 14.57 -4.41 3.73
N MET A 310 14.65 -5.14 2.61
CA MET A 310 15.29 -6.46 2.53
C MET A 310 16.71 -6.42 1.93
N SER A 311 17.10 -5.34 1.25
CA SER A 311 18.42 -5.19 0.62
C SER A 311 18.85 -3.72 0.53
N GLN A 312 20.08 -3.48 0.06
CA GLN A 312 20.49 -2.12 -0.28
C GLN A 312 19.73 -1.66 -1.53
N PRO A 313 19.06 -0.50 -1.48
CA PRO A 313 18.30 0.00 -2.63
C PRO A 313 19.23 0.29 -3.81
N HIS A 314 18.82 -0.11 -5.02
CA HIS A 314 19.49 0.34 -6.24
C HIS A 314 19.34 1.86 -6.41
N PRO A 315 20.35 2.55 -6.98
CA PRO A 315 20.26 3.96 -7.27
C PRO A 315 19.17 4.24 -8.31
N ALA A 316 18.54 5.42 -8.24
CA ALA A 316 17.51 5.83 -9.19
C ALA A 316 18.08 5.96 -10.61
N ILE A 317 17.28 5.72 -11.64
CA ILE A 317 17.67 5.92 -13.04
C ILE A 317 18.15 7.36 -13.25
N LYS A 318 17.47 8.34 -12.61
CA LYS A 318 17.85 9.76 -12.63
C LYS A 318 19.28 10.05 -12.16
N SER A 319 19.83 9.22 -11.27
CA SER A 319 21.20 9.40 -10.78
C SER A 319 22.27 9.01 -11.81
N LEU A 320 21.90 8.15 -12.78
CA LEU A 320 22.76 7.69 -13.87
C LEU A 320 22.70 8.63 -15.09
N ASP A 321 21.72 9.53 -15.11
CA ASP A 321 21.46 10.46 -16.20
C ASP A 321 22.46 11.63 -16.22
N SER A 322 23.22 11.71 -17.32
CA SER A 322 24.17 12.79 -17.59
C SER A 322 23.73 13.76 -18.69
N GLU A 323 22.67 13.44 -19.43
CA GLU A 323 22.17 14.25 -20.56
C GLU A 323 20.90 15.04 -20.22
N GLY A 324 20.34 14.84 -19.01
CA GLY A 324 19.13 15.53 -18.56
C GLY A 324 17.85 14.95 -19.15
N ARG A 325 17.84 13.64 -19.44
CA ARG A 325 16.71 12.94 -20.09
C ARG A 325 15.72 12.33 -19.11
N VAL A 326 16.11 12.22 -17.85
CA VAL A 326 15.27 11.54 -16.85
C VAL A 326 14.57 12.57 -15.97
N ILE A 327 13.27 12.37 -15.79
CA ILE A 327 12.43 13.11 -14.88
C ILE A 327 12.02 12.16 -13.76
N TYR A 328 12.49 12.45 -12.56
CA TYR A 328 12.18 11.67 -11.36
C TYR A 328 10.93 12.22 -10.69
N VAL A 329 9.98 11.35 -10.36
CA VAL A 329 8.74 11.70 -9.65
C VAL A 329 8.65 10.85 -8.38
N SER A 330 8.36 11.47 -7.25
CA SER A 330 8.19 10.73 -5.99
C SER A 330 7.18 11.39 -5.04
N SER A 331 6.95 10.75 -3.90
CA SER A 331 5.86 11.07 -2.98
C SER A 331 6.22 10.75 -1.53
N PHE A 332 5.84 11.64 -0.61
CA PHE A 332 5.92 11.37 0.83
C PHE A 332 4.72 10.56 1.36
N SER A 333 3.73 10.32 0.50
CA SER A 333 2.42 9.78 0.91
C SER A 333 2.49 8.35 1.43
N LYS A 334 3.48 7.55 1.00
CA LYS A 334 3.66 6.16 1.43
C LYS A 334 4.38 6.02 2.77
N VAL A 335 5.23 6.99 3.12
CA VAL A 335 5.95 6.98 4.40
C VAL A 335 5.11 7.60 5.52
N LEU A 336 4.36 8.66 5.21
CA LEU A 336 3.61 9.42 6.22
C LEU A 336 2.11 9.13 6.15
N ALA A 337 1.40 9.79 5.25
CA ALA A 337 -0.03 9.57 5.08
C ALA A 337 -0.51 10.07 3.71
N PRO A 338 -1.41 9.34 3.02
CA PRO A 338 -2.03 9.80 1.77
C PRO A 338 -2.79 11.12 1.91
N GLY A 339 -3.24 11.47 3.11
CA GLY A 339 -3.94 12.73 3.39
C GLY A 339 -3.06 13.98 3.32
N LEU A 340 -1.72 13.84 3.44
CA LEU A 340 -0.80 14.99 3.36
C LEU A 340 -0.68 15.55 1.94
N ARG A 341 -0.80 14.68 0.92
CA ARG A 341 -0.69 15.02 -0.50
C ARG A 341 0.55 15.87 -0.80
N LEU A 342 1.71 15.43 -0.34
CA LEU A 342 3.00 16.03 -0.69
C LEU A 342 3.83 15.05 -1.51
N GLY A 343 4.32 15.52 -2.63
CA GLY A 343 5.31 14.84 -3.47
C GLY A 343 6.24 15.87 -4.10
N PHE A 344 7.10 15.41 -4.98
CA PHE A 344 7.99 16.29 -5.72
C PHE A 344 8.38 15.64 -7.03
N MET A 345 8.86 16.46 -7.96
CA MET A 345 9.51 16.01 -9.18
C MET A 345 10.87 16.70 -9.33
N VAL A 346 11.81 15.99 -9.93
CA VAL A 346 13.16 16.45 -10.23
C VAL A 346 13.42 16.27 -11.72
N GLY A 347 13.87 17.33 -12.39
CA GLY A 347 14.17 17.28 -13.82
C GLY A 347 14.88 18.55 -14.27
N PRO A 348 15.17 18.67 -15.57
CA PRO A 348 15.89 19.82 -16.10
C PRO A 348 15.22 21.16 -15.73
N ALA A 349 16.01 22.15 -15.32
CA ALA A 349 15.50 23.45 -14.89
C ALA A 349 14.53 24.15 -15.89
N PRO A 350 14.73 24.07 -17.23
CA PRO A 350 13.75 24.59 -18.18
C PRO A 350 12.37 23.93 -18.07
N LEU A 351 12.33 22.61 -17.89
CA LEU A 351 11.09 21.84 -17.73
C LEU A 351 10.41 22.18 -16.40
N ILE A 352 11.18 22.25 -15.30
CA ILE A 352 10.64 22.61 -13.98
C ILE A 352 10.04 24.01 -13.96
N ARG A 353 10.67 24.97 -14.65
CA ARG A 353 10.13 26.33 -14.81
C ARG A 353 8.77 26.33 -15.52
N GLN A 354 8.62 25.55 -16.59
CA GLN A 354 7.35 25.40 -17.31
C GLN A 354 6.29 24.66 -16.48
N ALA A 355 6.69 23.59 -15.78
CA ALA A 355 5.81 22.86 -14.89
C ALA A 355 5.27 23.74 -13.76
N ARG A 356 6.11 24.61 -13.19
CA ARG A 356 5.69 25.60 -12.18
C ARG A 356 4.66 26.58 -12.73
N GLN A 357 4.85 27.08 -13.95
CA GLN A 357 3.88 27.97 -14.61
C GLN A 357 2.55 27.25 -14.86
N LEU A 358 2.60 26.04 -15.44
CA LEU A 358 1.41 25.23 -15.69
C LEU A 358 0.64 24.91 -14.40
N ARG A 359 1.37 24.57 -13.32
CA ARG A 359 0.81 24.25 -12.01
C ARG A 359 -0.17 25.34 -11.55
N THR A 360 0.16 26.62 -11.75
CA THR A 360 -0.68 27.75 -11.34
C THR A 360 -2.08 27.78 -11.94
N LEU A 361 -2.32 27.10 -13.06
CA LEU A 361 -3.65 26.97 -13.68
C LEU A 361 -4.57 25.99 -12.92
N ILE A 362 -3.98 25.09 -12.14
CA ILE A 362 -4.68 24.05 -11.37
C ILE A 362 -4.70 24.40 -9.88
N SER A 363 -3.55 24.78 -9.35
CA SER A 363 -3.31 25.19 -7.97
C SER A 363 -2.00 25.97 -7.91
N ARG A 364 -1.90 27.13 -7.25
CA ARG A 364 -0.65 27.93 -7.27
C ARG A 364 0.58 27.11 -6.85
N HIS A 365 0.54 26.58 -5.63
CA HIS A 365 1.51 25.65 -5.06
C HIS A 365 0.79 24.80 -3.99
N PRO A 366 1.36 23.64 -3.58
CA PRO A 366 0.85 22.90 -2.41
C PRO A 366 0.78 23.81 -1.17
N PRO A 367 -0.16 23.62 -0.23
CA PRO A 367 -0.34 24.54 0.90
C PRO A 367 0.97 24.83 1.65
N ALA A 368 1.40 26.10 1.67
CA ALA A 368 2.73 26.48 2.16
C ALA A 368 2.94 26.15 3.64
N ASN A 369 1.90 26.24 4.46
CA ASN A 369 1.94 25.81 5.86
C ASN A 369 2.26 24.30 5.97
N ASN A 370 1.67 23.45 5.12
CA ASN A 370 1.98 22.02 5.10
C ASN A 370 3.39 21.76 4.57
N GLN A 371 3.83 22.52 3.57
CA GLN A 371 5.21 22.44 3.08
C GLN A 371 6.20 22.80 4.19
N ARG A 372 5.94 23.87 4.95
CA ARG A 372 6.77 24.29 6.09
C ARG A 372 6.84 23.24 7.19
N VAL A 373 5.71 22.65 7.56
CA VAL A 373 5.67 21.54 8.54
C VAL A 373 6.53 20.38 8.06
N MET A 374 6.44 20.01 6.78
CA MET A 374 7.25 18.94 6.21
C MET A 374 8.74 19.28 6.16
N GLY A 375 9.09 20.53 5.82
CA GLY A 375 10.46 21.03 5.86
C GLY A 375 11.05 20.91 7.26
N LEU A 376 10.34 21.34 8.30
CA LEU A 376 10.74 21.17 9.70
C LEU A 376 10.86 19.70 10.11
N PHE A 377 9.93 18.86 9.64
CA PHE A 377 9.91 17.43 9.93
C PHE A 377 11.13 16.68 9.37
N LEU A 378 11.58 17.06 8.16
CA LEU A 378 12.85 16.61 7.59
C LEU A 378 14.06 17.22 8.34
N SER A 379 13.98 18.52 8.63
CA SER A 379 15.07 19.27 9.26
C SER A 379 15.47 18.66 10.61
N LEU A 380 14.47 18.31 11.43
CA LEU A 380 14.63 17.72 12.75
C LEU A 380 14.93 16.20 12.74
N GLY A 381 15.01 15.57 11.55
CA GLY A 381 15.31 14.14 11.42
C GLY A 381 14.16 13.19 11.78
N TYR A 382 12.95 13.72 11.95
CA TYR A 382 11.77 12.90 12.29
C TYR A 382 11.33 12.00 11.13
N TYR A 383 11.61 12.40 9.89
CA TYR A 383 11.40 11.55 8.72
C TYR A 383 12.24 10.27 8.77
N ASP A 384 13.51 10.37 9.16
CA ASP A 384 14.41 9.23 9.25
C ASP A 384 14.01 8.27 10.37
N GLN A 385 13.49 8.82 11.47
CA GLN A 385 12.91 8.03 12.54
C GLN A 385 11.64 7.30 12.08
N ALA A 386 10.73 8.01 11.41
CA ALA A 386 9.48 7.44 10.90
C ALA A 386 9.75 6.34 9.87
N LEU A 387 10.69 6.58 8.97
CA LEU A 387 11.08 5.61 7.96
C LEU A 387 11.68 4.34 8.58
N ARG A 388 12.60 4.46 9.54
CA ARG A 388 13.16 3.29 10.22
C ARG A 388 12.09 2.44 10.89
N LYS A 389 11.12 3.09 11.55
CA LYS A 389 9.98 2.39 12.17
C LYS A 389 9.11 1.69 11.11
N LEU A 390 8.80 2.38 10.02
CA LEU A 390 8.04 1.81 8.90
C LEU A 390 8.77 0.58 8.31
N ASN A 391 10.06 0.69 8.02
CA ASN A 391 10.82 -0.40 7.43
C ASN A 391 10.95 -1.61 8.34
N GLN A 392 11.10 -1.41 9.66
CA GLN A 392 11.07 -2.50 10.63
C GLN A 392 9.72 -3.23 10.63
N GLU A 393 8.61 -2.49 10.65
CA GLU A 393 7.28 -3.07 10.62
C GLU A 393 6.99 -3.78 9.30
N MET A 394 7.34 -3.17 8.16
CA MET A 394 7.17 -3.79 6.85
C MET A 394 8.01 -5.05 6.70
N ALA A 395 9.26 -5.06 7.19
CA ALA A 395 10.10 -6.25 7.20
C ALA A 395 9.47 -7.39 8.01
N SER A 396 8.94 -7.09 9.20
CA SER A 396 8.25 -8.08 10.03
C SER A 396 7.02 -8.67 9.32
N ARG A 397 6.19 -7.82 8.72
CA ARG A 397 5.01 -8.26 7.95
C ARG A 397 5.37 -9.07 6.73
N TRP A 398 6.43 -8.67 6.03
CA TRP A 398 6.93 -9.37 4.86
C TRP A 398 7.47 -10.76 5.20
N GLN A 399 8.23 -10.88 6.29
CA GLN A 399 8.73 -12.16 6.79
C GLN A 399 7.58 -13.08 7.18
N GLU A 400 6.59 -12.58 7.91
CA GLU A 400 5.40 -13.35 8.29
C GLU A 400 4.57 -13.77 7.07
N MET A 401 4.38 -12.88 6.09
CA MET A 401 3.71 -13.20 4.83
C MET A 401 4.47 -14.29 4.07
N ARG A 402 5.79 -14.18 3.98
CA ARG A 402 6.63 -15.18 3.32
C ARG A 402 6.50 -16.55 3.98
N GLU A 403 6.60 -16.60 5.31
CA GLU A 403 6.48 -17.84 6.08
C GLU A 403 5.09 -18.46 5.89
N ALA A 404 4.03 -17.66 6.00
CA ALA A 404 2.65 -18.12 5.85
C ALA A 404 2.39 -18.66 4.43
N LEU A 405 2.81 -17.95 3.39
CA LEU A 405 2.60 -18.40 2.01
C LEU A 405 3.37 -19.70 1.71
N ASN A 406 4.61 -19.82 2.16
CA ASN A 406 5.39 -21.05 2.03
C ASN A 406 4.76 -22.21 2.82
N HIS A 407 4.22 -21.95 4.01
CA HIS A 407 3.64 -22.99 4.85
C HIS A 407 2.29 -23.49 4.33
N TYR A 408 1.40 -22.59 3.89
CA TYR A 408 0.00 -22.94 3.58
C TYR A 408 -0.30 -23.09 2.07
N LEU A 409 0.53 -22.52 1.19
CA LEU A 409 0.25 -22.40 -0.25
C LEU A 409 1.38 -22.90 -1.18
N SER A 410 2.42 -23.56 -0.66
CA SER A 410 3.64 -23.98 -1.41
C SER A 410 3.42 -24.61 -2.79
N THR A 411 2.39 -25.46 -2.95
CA THR A 411 2.14 -26.17 -4.22
C THR A 411 1.12 -25.49 -5.12
N ARG A 412 0.54 -24.36 -4.71
CA ARG A 412 -0.63 -23.74 -5.36
C ARG A 412 -0.34 -22.40 -6.00
N ILE A 413 0.70 -21.72 -5.54
CA ILE A 413 1.01 -20.37 -5.99
C ILE A 413 2.49 -20.24 -6.36
N VAL A 414 2.76 -19.27 -7.22
CA VAL A 414 4.09 -18.71 -7.45
C VAL A 414 4.01 -17.21 -7.22
N THR A 415 5.06 -16.61 -6.68
CA THR A 415 5.16 -15.17 -6.46
C THR A 415 6.36 -14.58 -7.18
N SER A 416 6.29 -13.28 -7.50
CA SER A 416 7.41 -12.59 -8.15
C SER A 416 8.63 -12.51 -7.23
N ARG A 417 9.82 -12.58 -7.84
CA ARG A 417 11.09 -12.31 -7.16
C ARG A 417 11.12 -10.83 -6.77
N THR A 418 10.92 -10.57 -5.49
CA THR A 418 10.77 -9.21 -4.95
C THR A 418 11.66 -9.04 -3.75
N VAL A 419 12.39 -7.92 -3.73
CA VAL A 419 13.34 -7.60 -2.65
C VAL A 419 12.71 -6.56 -1.72
N GLY A 420 11.54 -6.89 -1.18
CA GLY A 420 10.72 -6.00 -0.37
C GLY A 420 9.56 -5.38 -1.16
N GLY A 421 9.18 -4.16 -0.81
CA GLY A 421 7.96 -3.53 -1.30
C GLY A 421 6.76 -3.80 -0.39
N SER A 422 5.58 -3.30 -0.79
CA SER A 422 4.37 -3.32 0.04
C SER A 422 3.35 -4.39 -0.37
N THR A 423 3.69 -5.26 -1.32
CA THR A 423 2.75 -6.21 -1.93
C THR A 423 3.46 -7.45 -2.49
N CYS A 424 2.80 -8.60 -2.44
CA CYS A 424 3.20 -9.81 -3.19
C CYS A 424 2.31 -9.94 -4.44
N TRP A 425 2.93 -10.13 -5.60
CA TRP A 425 2.23 -10.53 -6.83
C TRP A 425 2.10 -12.04 -6.85
N ILE A 426 0.87 -12.55 -6.86
CA ILE A 426 0.56 -13.97 -6.73
C ILE A 426 0.02 -14.50 -8.06
N GLU A 427 0.70 -15.49 -8.63
CA GLU A 427 0.15 -16.40 -9.64
C GLU A 427 -0.62 -17.50 -8.92
N GLY A 428 -1.95 -17.49 -9.03
CA GLY A 428 -2.80 -18.58 -8.56
C GLY A 428 -2.93 -19.73 -9.57
N PRO A 429 -3.69 -20.79 -9.23
CA PRO A 429 -3.98 -21.87 -10.15
C PRO A 429 -4.59 -21.35 -11.47
N SER A 430 -4.22 -21.93 -12.62
CA SER A 430 -4.58 -21.40 -13.94
C SER A 430 -6.10 -21.27 -14.20
N GLN A 431 -6.92 -22.04 -13.49
CA GLN A 431 -8.39 -22.03 -13.57
C GLN A 431 -9.02 -20.92 -12.70
N LEU A 432 -8.26 -20.32 -11.79
CA LEU A 432 -8.74 -19.33 -10.83
C LEU A 432 -9.07 -18.02 -11.55
N ASN A 433 -10.25 -17.47 -11.29
CA ASN A 433 -10.59 -16.11 -11.66
C ASN A 433 -10.43 -15.20 -10.42
N SER A 434 -9.46 -14.29 -10.46
CA SER A 434 -9.06 -13.46 -9.32
C SER A 434 -10.18 -12.56 -8.82
N GLN A 435 -11.06 -12.08 -9.71
CA GLN A 435 -12.17 -11.20 -9.32
C GLN A 435 -13.23 -11.99 -8.55
N GLN A 436 -13.61 -13.16 -9.07
CA GLN A 436 -14.58 -14.03 -8.41
C GLN A 436 -14.01 -14.56 -7.08
N PHE A 437 -12.73 -14.93 -7.07
CA PHE A 437 -12.04 -15.35 -5.86
C PHE A 437 -11.95 -14.23 -4.81
N ALA A 438 -11.72 -12.98 -5.23
CA ALA A 438 -11.73 -11.84 -4.31
C ALA A 438 -13.10 -11.60 -3.67
N VAL A 439 -14.19 -11.77 -4.44
CA VAL A 439 -15.56 -11.70 -3.90
C VAL A 439 -15.82 -12.81 -2.88
N GLU A 440 -15.32 -14.02 -3.13
CA GLU A 440 -15.47 -15.13 -2.20
C GLU A 440 -14.65 -14.93 -0.93
N ALA A 441 -13.37 -14.59 -1.06
CA ALA A 441 -12.49 -14.27 0.06
C ALA A 441 -13.09 -13.17 0.97
N ALA A 442 -13.72 -12.15 0.37
CA ALA A 442 -14.36 -11.08 1.12
C ALA A 442 -15.51 -11.56 2.01
N LYS A 443 -16.24 -12.62 1.65
CA LYS A 443 -17.29 -13.20 2.52
C LYS A 443 -16.73 -13.77 3.82
N HIS A 444 -15.45 -14.15 3.80
CA HIS A 444 -14.71 -14.67 4.94
C HIS A 444 -13.85 -13.60 5.65
N GLY A 445 -14.06 -12.32 5.31
CA GLY A 445 -13.34 -11.21 5.93
C GLY A 445 -11.93 -10.96 5.36
N ILE A 446 -11.58 -11.59 4.24
CA ILE A 446 -10.28 -11.43 3.58
C ILE A 446 -10.43 -10.53 2.36
N LEU A 447 -9.67 -9.44 2.30
CA LEU A 447 -9.59 -8.61 1.09
C LEU A 447 -8.30 -8.88 0.36
N ILE A 448 -8.39 -9.16 -0.93
CA ILE A 448 -7.26 -9.30 -1.86
C ILE A 448 -7.48 -8.35 -3.04
N GLU A 449 -6.45 -8.05 -3.83
CA GLU A 449 -6.56 -7.15 -4.98
C GLU A 449 -6.48 -7.90 -6.33
N PRO A 450 -7.58 -8.00 -7.09
CA PRO A 450 -7.55 -8.42 -8.49
C PRO A 450 -6.75 -7.47 -9.36
N VAL A 451 -6.15 -7.99 -10.43
CA VAL A 451 -5.12 -7.24 -11.19
C VAL A 451 -5.57 -6.71 -12.54
N GLU A 452 -6.78 -7.04 -13.00
CA GLU A 452 -7.30 -6.66 -14.32
C GLU A 452 -7.08 -5.19 -14.65
N ARG A 453 -7.29 -4.29 -13.68
CA ARG A 453 -7.14 -2.84 -13.89
C ARG A 453 -5.73 -2.43 -14.33
N PHE A 454 -4.70 -3.24 -14.07
CA PHE A 454 -3.32 -2.93 -14.41
C PHE A 454 -2.98 -3.28 -15.86
N TYR A 455 -3.79 -4.09 -16.54
CA TYR A 455 -3.62 -4.42 -17.94
C TYR A 455 -4.27 -3.36 -18.84
N ALA A 456 -3.67 -3.08 -20.00
CA ALA A 456 -4.23 -2.18 -21.01
C ALA A 456 -5.19 -2.90 -21.97
N GLY A 457 -4.92 -4.18 -22.25
CA GLY A 457 -5.70 -5.03 -23.16
C GLY A 457 -6.89 -5.72 -22.49
N SER A 458 -7.87 -6.14 -23.30
CA SER A 458 -8.98 -6.98 -22.85
C SER A 458 -8.60 -8.46 -22.67
N GLU A 459 -7.53 -8.89 -23.33
CA GLU A 459 -6.94 -10.22 -23.13
C GLU A 459 -5.83 -10.09 -22.08
N HIS A 460 -6.04 -10.67 -20.91
CA HIS A 460 -5.06 -10.67 -19.83
C HIS A 460 -5.22 -11.93 -18.97
N PRO A 461 -4.16 -12.33 -18.24
CA PRO A 461 -4.27 -13.38 -17.23
C PRO A 461 -5.32 -13.06 -16.16
N HIS A 462 -6.17 -14.03 -15.83
CA HIS A 462 -7.23 -13.88 -14.82
C HIS A 462 -6.88 -14.52 -13.47
N HIS A 463 -5.79 -15.30 -13.39
CA HIS A 463 -5.41 -16.05 -12.19
C HIS A 463 -4.40 -15.32 -11.30
N TYR A 464 -4.07 -14.08 -11.63
CA TYR A 464 -3.17 -13.25 -10.82
C TYR A 464 -3.93 -12.36 -9.85
N PHE A 465 -3.39 -12.20 -8.65
CA PHE A 465 -3.89 -11.26 -7.65
C PHE A 465 -2.74 -10.74 -6.78
N ARG A 466 -3.02 -9.72 -5.97
CA ARG A 466 -2.04 -9.15 -5.04
C ARG A 466 -2.48 -9.32 -3.61
N LEU A 467 -1.48 -9.50 -2.75
CA LEU A 467 -1.62 -9.44 -1.29
C LEU A 467 -0.76 -8.29 -0.77
N GLY A 468 -1.41 -7.20 -0.35
CA GLY A 468 -0.75 -6.06 0.28
C GLY A 468 -0.40 -6.34 1.74
N VAL A 469 0.77 -5.87 2.18
CA VAL A 469 1.24 -5.98 3.58
C VAL A 469 1.19 -4.64 4.34
N SER A 470 0.91 -3.53 3.65
CA SER A 470 1.01 -2.19 4.22
C SER A 470 0.05 -1.90 5.39
N SER A 471 -1.11 -2.54 5.43
CA SER A 471 -2.19 -2.20 6.38
C SER A 471 -2.67 -3.34 7.27
N ILE A 472 -2.23 -4.57 7.00
CA ILE A 472 -2.59 -5.71 7.84
C ILE A 472 -1.62 -5.81 9.03
N PRO A 473 -2.11 -6.00 10.26
CA PRO A 473 -1.24 -6.28 11.42
C PRO A 473 -0.48 -7.60 11.25
N THR A 474 0.77 -7.64 11.69
CA THR A 474 1.65 -8.82 11.55
C THR A 474 0.99 -10.09 12.09
N GLU A 475 0.39 -10.02 13.28
CA GLU A 475 -0.27 -11.13 13.96
C GLU A 475 -1.50 -11.69 13.22
N LYS A 476 -2.04 -10.94 12.25
CA LYS A 476 -3.21 -11.35 11.44
C LYS A 476 -2.84 -11.99 10.11
N ILE A 477 -1.58 -11.89 9.68
CA ILE A 477 -1.14 -12.41 8.39
C ILE A 477 -1.26 -13.93 8.33
N ARG A 478 -0.72 -14.64 9.32
CA ARG A 478 -0.76 -16.10 9.38
C ARG A 478 -2.18 -16.66 9.27
N GLU A 479 -3.06 -16.18 10.14
CA GLU A 479 -4.46 -16.58 10.23
C GLU A 479 -5.21 -16.29 8.91
N GLY A 480 -4.98 -15.10 8.34
CA GLY A 480 -5.58 -14.70 7.07
C GLY A 480 -5.12 -15.55 5.89
N VAL A 481 -3.83 -15.90 5.82
CA VAL A 481 -3.27 -16.75 4.76
C VAL A 481 -3.73 -18.20 4.91
N GLU A 482 -3.81 -18.73 6.13
CA GLU A 482 -4.34 -20.08 6.38
C GLU A 482 -5.80 -20.21 5.89
N LEU A 483 -6.63 -19.23 6.22
CA LEU A 483 -8.02 -19.19 5.77
C LEU A 483 -8.12 -18.98 4.25
N LEU A 484 -7.28 -18.12 3.66
CA LEU A 484 -7.21 -17.95 2.20
C LEU A 484 -6.85 -19.28 1.51
N ALA A 485 -5.91 -20.04 2.08
CA ALA A 485 -5.54 -21.35 1.57
C ALA A 485 -6.68 -22.36 1.68
N GLN A 486 -7.52 -22.28 2.72
CA GLN A 486 -8.73 -23.09 2.81
C GLN A 486 -9.72 -22.76 1.69
N ILE A 487 -10.02 -21.48 1.48
CA ILE A 487 -10.97 -21.03 0.45
C ILE A 487 -10.47 -21.43 -0.94
N MET A 488 -9.18 -21.26 -1.23
CA MET A 488 -8.58 -21.67 -2.51
C MET A 488 -8.75 -23.18 -2.76
N ARG A 489 -8.61 -24.02 -1.74
CA ARG A 489 -8.85 -25.47 -1.86
C ARG A 489 -10.31 -25.80 -2.13
N GLU A 490 -11.23 -25.11 -1.47
CA GLU A 490 -12.67 -25.30 -1.68
C GLU A 490 -13.09 -24.84 -3.09
N TRP A 491 -12.48 -23.76 -3.59
CA TRP A 491 -12.63 -23.25 -4.95
C TRP A 491 -12.24 -24.31 -6.00
N GLU A 492 -11.05 -24.90 -5.88
CA GLU A 492 -10.57 -25.96 -6.78
C GLU A 492 -11.52 -27.17 -6.82
N GLN A 493 -12.12 -27.55 -5.69
CA GLN A 493 -13.02 -28.71 -5.59
C GLN A 493 -14.37 -28.50 -6.28
N GLN A 494 -14.89 -27.27 -6.29
CA GLN A 494 -16.18 -26.96 -6.90
C GLN A 494 -16.14 -27.08 -8.44
N ASP A 495 -14.99 -26.78 -9.05
CA ASP A 495 -14.75 -26.94 -10.50
C ASP A 495 -14.33 -28.37 -10.90
N SER A 496 -13.96 -29.22 -9.95
CA SER A 496 -13.32 -30.53 -10.19
C SER A 496 -14.27 -31.69 -10.52
N LYS A 497 -15.48 -31.45 -11.05
CA LYS A 497 -16.39 -32.54 -11.47
C LYS A 497 -15.83 -33.47 -12.58
N ASN A 498 -14.65 -33.17 -13.13
CA ASN A 498 -13.98 -33.95 -14.17
C ASN A 498 -12.46 -34.16 -13.94
N GLN A 499 -11.93 -34.05 -12.71
CA GLN A 499 -10.48 -34.31 -12.50
C GLN A 499 -10.18 -35.81 -12.37
N PRO A 500 -9.11 -36.32 -13.02
CA PRO A 500 -8.68 -37.71 -12.89
C PRO A 500 -8.23 -38.01 -11.45
N GLU A 501 -8.36 -39.28 -11.05
CA GLU A 501 -7.92 -39.78 -9.74
C GLU A 501 -6.43 -39.46 -9.53
N ILE A 502 -6.14 -38.56 -8.59
CA ILE A 502 -4.79 -38.07 -8.34
C ILE A 502 -3.97 -39.19 -7.68
N SER A 503 -3.12 -39.87 -8.45
CA SER A 503 -2.13 -40.80 -7.90
C SER A 503 -0.87 -40.05 -7.49
N TRP A 504 -0.63 -39.89 -6.19
CA TRP A 504 0.60 -39.28 -5.66
C TRP A 504 1.84 -40.19 -5.76
N GLY A 505 1.69 -41.39 -6.34
CA GLY A 505 2.73 -42.39 -6.49
C GLY A 505 2.63 -43.52 -5.46
N LYS A 506 3.78 -44.14 -5.16
CA LYS A 506 3.88 -45.28 -4.24
C LYS A 506 4.03 -44.79 -2.80
N LEU A 507 3.09 -45.17 -1.93
CA LEU A 507 3.17 -44.94 -0.49
C LEU A 507 4.33 -45.72 0.13
N LEU A 508 5.20 -45.03 0.88
CA LEU A 508 6.25 -45.65 1.68
C LEU A 508 5.73 -46.00 3.08
N LYS A 509 6.12 -47.17 3.57
CA LYS A 509 5.72 -47.71 4.89
C LYS A 509 6.88 -48.45 5.56
N GLY A 510 6.80 -48.57 6.88
CA GLY A 510 7.70 -49.35 7.72
C GLY A 510 9.19 -49.15 7.40
N LYS A 511 9.90 -50.25 7.14
CA LYS A 511 11.35 -50.23 6.88
C LYS A 511 11.72 -49.39 5.65
N ALA A 512 10.91 -49.44 4.59
CA ALA A 512 11.21 -48.69 3.37
C ALA A 512 11.16 -47.17 3.60
N LEU A 513 10.24 -46.70 4.44
CA LEU A 513 10.17 -45.29 4.83
C LEU A 513 11.39 -44.88 5.67
N ARG A 514 11.78 -45.71 6.66
CA ARG A 514 12.95 -45.45 7.50
C ARG A 514 14.25 -45.41 6.70
N ASP A 515 14.48 -46.41 5.84
CA ASP A 515 15.67 -46.51 4.99
C ASP A 515 15.73 -45.35 3.99
N PHE A 516 14.58 -44.80 3.58
CA PHE A 516 14.52 -43.63 2.72
C PHE A 516 14.83 -42.34 3.49
N ALA A 517 14.12 -42.08 4.60
CA ALA A 517 14.24 -40.85 5.37
C ALA A 517 15.64 -40.66 6.01
N SER A 518 16.35 -41.75 6.30
CA SER A 518 17.70 -41.69 6.89
C SER A 518 18.83 -41.16 6.00
N ARG A 519 18.58 -40.99 4.70
CA ARG A 519 19.63 -40.69 3.70
C ARG A 519 19.16 -39.84 2.53
N VAL A 520 18.12 -39.03 2.76
CA VAL A 520 17.50 -38.23 1.71
C VAL A 520 17.82 -36.75 1.87
N GLU A 521 18.09 -36.11 0.74
CA GLU A 521 18.09 -34.66 0.64
C GLU A 521 16.99 -34.23 -0.33
N PHE A 522 16.11 -33.35 0.14
CA PHE A 522 15.06 -32.71 -0.64
C PHE A 522 15.60 -31.45 -1.27
N ILE A 523 15.17 -31.17 -2.51
CA ILE A 523 15.56 -29.99 -3.26
C ILE A 523 14.30 -29.45 -3.94
N GLY A 524 14.05 -28.16 -3.77
CA GLY A 524 12.88 -27.50 -4.33
C GLY A 524 13.06 -25.99 -4.43
N GLN A 525 11.96 -25.31 -4.68
CA GLN A 525 11.86 -23.87 -4.67
C GLN A 525 10.71 -23.45 -3.76
N THR A 526 10.90 -22.36 -3.03
CA THR A 526 9.84 -21.69 -2.28
C THR A 526 8.82 -21.07 -3.25
N VAL A 527 7.69 -20.56 -2.74
CA VAL A 527 6.73 -19.84 -3.61
C VAL A 527 7.33 -18.59 -4.25
N PHE A 528 8.40 -18.04 -3.67
CA PHE A 528 9.14 -16.88 -4.19
C PHE A 528 10.23 -17.26 -5.21
N GLY A 529 10.32 -18.55 -5.57
CA GLY A 529 11.32 -19.05 -6.51
C GLY A 529 12.72 -19.23 -5.92
N ASP A 530 12.91 -18.96 -4.63
CA ASP A 530 14.20 -19.18 -3.96
C ASP A 530 14.46 -20.68 -3.82
N PRO A 531 15.65 -21.17 -4.24
CA PRO A 531 16.00 -22.57 -4.08
C PRO A 531 16.14 -22.92 -2.60
N TYR A 532 15.70 -24.12 -2.23
CA TYR A 532 15.98 -24.68 -0.92
C TYR A 532 16.49 -26.11 -1.05
N ARG A 533 17.23 -26.54 -0.04
CA ARG A 533 17.56 -27.94 0.19
C ARG A 533 17.37 -28.29 1.66
N ILE A 534 16.85 -29.49 1.91
CA ILE A 534 16.64 -30.02 3.25
C ILE A 534 17.26 -31.41 3.32
N ARG A 535 18.22 -31.60 4.21
CA ARG A 535 18.88 -32.88 4.42
C ARG A 535 18.39 -33.54 5.70
N LEU A 536 18.02 -34.80 5.60
CA LEU A 536 17.67 -35.65 6.75
C LEU A 536 18.84 -36.59 7.08
N TYR A 537 19.14 -36.74 8.37
CA TYR A 537 20.20 -37.62 8.85
C TYR A 537 19.62 -38.81 9.62
N ASN A 538 20.37 -39.93 9.65
CA ASN A 538 19.95 -41.18 10.30
C ASN A 538 19.75 -41.06 11.82
N ASP A 539 20.34 -40.06 12.47
CA ASP A 539 20.17 -39.82 13.91
C ASP A 539 18.85 -39.09 14.25
N GLY A 540 18.02 -38.81 13.25
CA GLY A 540 16.77 -38.07 13.41
C GLY A 540 16.93 -36.55 13.31
N SER A 541 18.14 -36.02 13.12
CA SER A 541 18.33 -34.60 12.86
C SER A 541 18.03 -34.23 11.40
N MET A 542 17.70 -32.96 11.16
CA MET A 542 17.57 -32.39 9.82
C MET A 542 18.16 -30.97 9.76
N ALA A 543 18.66 -30.61 8.59
CA ALA A 543 19.20 -29.28 8.30
C ALA A 543 18.62 -28.74 6.99
N GLY A 544 18.25 -27.47 6.98
CA GLY A 544 17.67 -26.76 5.85
C GLY A 544 18.53 -25.57 5.45
N TRP A 545 18.59 -25.32 4.14
CA TRP A 545 19.22 -24.14 3.55
C TRP A 545 18.30 -23.58 2.48
N GLU A 546 18.16 -22.26 2.44
CA GLU A 546 17.32 -21.51 1.52
C GLU A 546 18.11 -20.31 0.97
N GLY A 547 17.92 -20.02 -0.32
CA GLY A 547 18.60 -18.96 -1.05
C GLY A 547 19.79 -19.46 -1.87
N TYR A 548 20.26 -18.64 -2.81
CA TYR A 548 21.35 -19.00 -3.72
C TYR A 548 22.72 -19.09 -3.02
N GLN A 549 22.89 -18.37 -1.90
CA GLN A 549 24.10 -18.38 -1.07
C GLN A 549 23.88 -18.97 0.33
N ASP A 550 22.81 -19.76 0.51
CA ASP A 550 22.45 -20.35 1.81
C ASP A 550 22.26 -19.32 2.93
N GLU A 551 21.69 -18.18 2.56
CA GLU A 551 21.51 -17.00 3.41
C GLU A 551 20.57 -17.28 4.58
N ARG A 552 19.65 -18.24 4.43
CA ARG A 552 18.73 -18.68 5.48
C ARG A 552 18.96 -20.16 5.74
N GLN A 553 19.13 -20.49 7.01
CA GLN A 553 19.38 -21.86 7.46
C GLN A 553 18.51 -22.15 8.68
N ASP A 554 18.07 -23.40 8.78
CA ASP A 554 17.37 -23.87 9.96
C ASP A 554 17.73 -25.32 10.27
N GLN A 555 17.50 -25.74 11.50
CA GLN A 555 17.71 -27.09 11.99
C GLN A 555 16.44 -27.62 12.62
N GLY A 556 16.29 -28.94 12.64
CA GLY A 556 15.16 -29.56 13.28
C GLY A 556 15.36 -31.05 13.50
N GLN A 557 14.26 -31.71 13.81
CA GLN A 557 14.21 -33.15 14.02
C GLN A 557 13.11 -33.78 13.19
N TRP A 558 13.34 -35.04 12.81
CA TRP A 558 12.35 -35.90 12.17
C TRP A 558 12.29 -37.25 12.87
N TRP A 559 11.11 -37.87 12.88
CA TRP A 559 10.91 -39.19 13.47
C TRP A 559 9.76 -39.92 12.76
N LEU A 560 9.54 -41.19 13.11
CA LEU A 560 8.44 -42.00 12.59
C LEU A 560 7.54 -42.44 13.74
N GLU A 561 6.23 -42.30 13.56
CA GLU A 561 5.23 -42.96 14.40
C GLU A 561 4.41 -43.92 13.52
N GLY A 562 4.68 -45.22 13.68
CA GLY A 562 4.14 -46.24 12.77
C GLY A 562 4.63 -46.04 11.33
N ASP A 563 3.68 -45.86 10.41
CA ASP A 563 3.93 -45.63 8.98
C ASP A 563 3.97 -44.15 8.59
N ARG A 564 3.87 -43.24 9.56
CA ARG A 564 3.78 -41.80 9.32
C ARG A 564 5.09 -41.10 9.69
N TRP A 565 5.55 -40.20 8.81
CA TRP A 565 6.77 -39.43 9.01
C TRP A 565 6.45 -38.06 9.63
N PHE A 566 7.16 -37.71 10.69
CA PHE A 566 7.00 -36.45 11.40
C PHE A 566 8.26 -35.59 11.28
N ARG A 567 8.07 -34.28 11.28
CA ARG A 567 9.15 -33.31 11.44
C ARG A 567 8.75 -32.16 12.34
N GLN A 568 9.76 -31.54 12.95
CA GLN A 568 9.67 -30.27 13.64
C GLN A 568 10.96 -29.47 13.40
N TRP A 569 10.82 -28.30 12.80
CA TRP A 569 11.89 -27.31 12.69
C TRP A 569 12.03 -26.51 13.98
N ARG A 570 13.13 -25.78 14.12
CA ARG A 570 13.28 -24.79 15.19
C ARG A 570 12.46 -23.55 14.88
N ASP A 571 12.61 -22.99 13.68
CA ASP A 571 12.00 -21.70 13.31
C ASP A 571 11.08 -21.82 12.08
N TRP A 572 11.47 -22.56 11.05
CA TRP A 572 10.68 -22.76 9.83
C TRP A 572 9.36 -23.49 10.11
N SER A 573 8.36 -23.26 9.27
CA SER A 573 7.00 -23.79 9.46
C SER A 573 6.46 -23.52 10.88
N TYR A 574 6.81 -22.38 11.46
CA TYR A 574 6.44 -21.96 12.82
C TYR A 574 6.88 -22.91 13.94
N GLY A 575 7.91 -23.73 13.69
CA GLY A 575 8.35 -24.76 14.63
C GLY A 575 7.28 -25.82 14.94
N GLU A 576 6.28 -25.97 14.06
CA GLU A 576 5.19 -26.90 14.26
C GLU A 576 5.62 -28.35 14.05
N THR A 577 5.02 -29.23 14.84
CA THR A 577 5.11 -30.68 14.62
C THR A 577 4.13 -31.08 13.53
N LEU A 578 4.66 -31.52 12.38
CA LEU A 578 3.86 -31.89 11.21
C LEU A 578 4.10 -33.36 10.85
N GLY A 579 2.99 -34.10 10.69
CA GLY A 579 3.01 -35.52 10.32
C GLY A 579 2.44 -35.77 8.93
N PHE A 580 3.12 -36.59 8.13
CA PHE A 580 2.83 -36.84 6.72
C PHE A 580 2.90 -38.32 6.33
N ASP A 581 2.01 -38.70 5.42
CA ASP A 581 2.16 -39.88 4.59
C ASP A 581 3.08 -39.55 3.40
N ILE A 582 4.11 -40.37 3.18
CA ILE A 582 5.13 -40.10 2.17
C ILE A 582 4.87 -40.95 0.93
N TYR A 583 4.61 -40.27 -0.19
CA TYR A 583 4.48 -40.91 -1.49
C TYR A 583 5.67 -40.58 -2.39
N LEU A 584 6.14 -41.56 -3.16
CA LEU A 584 7.17 -41.38 -4.17
C LEU A 584 6.60 -41.54 -5.57
N TYR A 585 6.87 -40.56 -6.43
CA TYR A 585 6.55 -40.63 -7.85
C TYR A 585 7.77 -40.19 -8.66
N LYS A 586 8.37 -41.11 -9.43
CA LYS A 586 9.63 -40.89 -10.14
C LYS A 586 10.72 -40.40 -9.14
N ASN A 587 11.30 -39.23 -9.37
CA ASN A 587 12.30 -38.57 -8.53
C ASN A 587 11.70 -37.50 -7.59
N ARG A 588 10.39 -37.55 -7.33
CA ARG A 588 9.69 -36.62 -6.44
C ARG A 588 9.17 -37.30 -5.18
N ILE A 589 9.24 -36.56 -4.08
CA ILE A 589 8.56 -36.85 -2.83
C ILE A 589 7.30 -35.99 -2.74
N ASN A 590 6.22 -36.58 -2.25
CA ASN A 590 4.95 -35.92 -2.02
C ASN A 590 4.56 -36.11 -0.54
N TRP A 591 4.41 -35.00 0.18
CA TRP A 591 3.96 -34.99 1.56
C TRP A 591 2.44 -34.85 1.59
N VAL A 592 1.77 -35.90 2.06
CA VAL A 592 0.31 -35.95 2.13
C VAL A 592 -0.12 -35.93 3.59
N ARG A 593 -1.08 -35.08 3.93
CA ARG A 593 -1.66 -34.98 5.27
C ARG A 593 -3.18 -34.91 5.11
N ASP A 594 -3.89 -35.72 5.89
CA ASP A 594 -5.36 -35.75 5.93
C ASP A 594 -5.98 -35.96 4.53
N GLY A 595 -5.34 -36.82 3.72
CA GLY A 595 -5.76 -37.14 2.36
C GLY A 595 -5.52 -36.02 1.33
N LYS A 596 -4.63 -35.06 1.62
CA LYS A 596 -4.35 -33.92 0.75
C LYS A 596 -2.86 -33.72 0.57
N LEU A 597 -2.44 -33.38 -0.66
CA LEU A 597 -1.07 -32.97 -0.94
C LEU A 597 -0.80 -31.62 -0.26
N VAL A 598 0.19 -31.60 0.64
CA VAL A 598 0.67 -30.40 1.32
C VAL A 598 1.86 -29.82 0.59
N ASP A 599 2.82 -30.65 0.20
CA ASP A 599 4.06 -30.20 -0.44
C ASP A 599 4.63 -31.27 -1.39
N SER A 600 5.52 -30.87 -2.29
CA SER A 600 6.24 -31.76 -3.21
C SER A 600 7.64 -31.22 -3.57
N ALA A 601 8.66 -32.07 -3.50
CA ALA A 601 10.03 -31.70 -3.84
C ALA A 601 10.72 -32.79 -4.67
N PHE A 602 11.82 -32.43 -5.33
CA PHE A 602 12.76 -33.43 -5.83
C PHE A 602 13.57 -34.01 -4.66
N TYR A 603 14.07 -35.22 -4.81
CA TYR A 603 14.97 -35.81 -3.82
C TYR A 603 16.19 -36.46 -4.47
N ARG A 604 17.28 -36.48 -3.71
CA ARG A 604 18.48 -37.30 -3.98
C ARG A 604 18.87 -38.09 -2.73
N LEU A 605 19.52 -39.22 -2.93
CA LEU A 605 20.03 -40.04 -1.84
C LEU A 605 21.52 -39.73 -1.62
N HIS A 606 21.95 -39.62 -0.36
CA HIS A 606 23.35 -39.37 0.01
C HIS A 606 23.93 -40.56 0.82
N ASP A 607 25.24 -40.54 1.07
CA ASP A 607 25.92 -41.62 1.81
C ASP A 607 25.49 -41.58 3.30
N PRO A 608 25.02 -42.69 3.88
CA PRO A 608 24.57 -42.74 5.28
C PRO A 608 25.67 -42.46 6.33
N THR A 609 26.94 -42.35 5.92
CA THR A 609 28.07 -42.04 6.82
C THR A 609 28.35 -40.53 6.98
N GLU A 610 27.70 -39.66 6.18
CA GLU A 610 27.81 -38.21 6.32
C GLU A 610 27.11 -37.74 7.60
N LYS A 611 27.84 -37.05 8.48
CA LYS A 611 27.31 -36.49 9.73
C LYS A 611 26.76 -35.08 9.50
N THR A 612 25.82 -34.69 10.37
CA THR A 612 25.32 -33.31 10.48
C THR A 612 26.48 -32.32 10.61
N PRO A 613 26.52 -31.24 9.81
CA PRO A 613 27.53 -30.20 9.98
C PRO A 613 27.40 -29.61 11.38
N SER A 614 28.50 -29.55 12.13
CA SER A 614 28.55 -28.86 13.42
C SER A 614 28.19 -27.39 13.20
N PRO A 615 27.36 -26.77 14.05
CA PRO A 615 27.11 -25.33 13.95
C PRO A 615 28.46 -24.62 13.99
N ALA A 616 28.73 -23.81 12.96
CA ALA A 616 29.82 -22.86 13.03
C ALA A 616 29.54 -21.98 14.26
N SER A 617 30.52 -21.90 15.16
CA SER A 617 30.54 -20.92 16.24
C SER A 617 30.26 -19.53 15.67
N ASP A 618 29.44 -18.74 16.37
CA ASP A 618 29.14 -17.31 16.18
C ASP A 618 30.40 -16.42 16.17
N ASP A 619 31.30 -16.61 15.19
CA ASP A 619 32.54 -15.84 15.10
C ASP A 619 32.91 -15.59 13.64
N LEU A 620 32.05 -14.85 12.95
CA LEU A 620 32.41 -14.09 11.73
C LEU A 620 31.66 -12.74 11.73
N ALA A 621 31.73 -12.03 12.87
CA ALA A 621 31.75 -10.58 12.82
C ALA A 621 33.16 -10.15 12.34
N HIS A 622 33.20 -9.28 11.34
CA HIS A 622 34.38 -8.67 10.71
C HIS A 622 35.23 -9.57 9.79
N LYS A 623 34.93 -9.50 8.49
CA LYS A 623 35.90 -9.12 7.43
C LYS A 623 35.25 -9.20 6.05
N VAL A 624 34.78 -8.07 5.53
CA VAL A 624 34.96 -7.73 4.10
C VAL A 624 35.14 -6.21 4.04
N THR A 625 36.36 -5.81 3.69
CA THR A 625 36.77 -4.50 3.16
C THR A 625 36.17 -4.24 1.80
#